data_AF-A0A3N7CBC8-F1
#
_entry.id   AF-A0A3N7CBC8-F1
#
_cell.length_a   1.000
_cell.length_b   1.000
_cell.length_c   1.000
_cell.angle_alpha   90.00
_cell.angle_beta   90.00
_cell.angle_gamma   90.00
#
_symmetry.space_group_name_H-M   'P 1'
#
loop_
_entity.id
_entity.type
_entity.pdbx_description
1 polymer ?
#
loop_
_entity_poly.entity_id
_entity_poly.type
_entity_poly.pdbx_seq_one_letter_code
_entity_poly.pdbx_strand_id
1 'polypeptide(L)'
;MNDSDMDALRLRILAALDKVLDPEIGESIVALGLLESLTLSPGLAELLLIPTSATCPMADQLMDEAGCVIEAECPPDWRIEVDMDWGLIWSPKRMTPALRQRLGWPEPQA
;
A
#
# COMPACT_ATOMS: atom_id res chain seq x y z
N MET A 1 7.05 9.06 -21.38
CA MET A 1 7.41 7.93 -20.49
C MET A 1 7.06 6.67 -21.23
N ASN A 2 8.01 5.75 -21.37
CA ASN A 2 7.79 4.48 -22.03
C ASN A 2 7.42 3.41 -20.98
N ASP A 3 6.96 2.24 -21.43
CA ASP A 3 6.49 1.14 -20.56
C ASP A 3 7.53 0.73 -19.49
N SER A 4 8.81 0.60 -19.89
CA SER A 4 9.90 0.26 -18.97
C SER A 4 10.19 1.33 -17.91
N ASP A 5 9.96 2.62 -18.22
CA ASP A 5 10.11 3.69 -17.23
C ASP A 5 9.00 3.62 -16.18
N MET A 6 7.78 3.26 -16.60
CA MET A 6 6.63 3.09 -15.72
C MET A 6 6.84 1.92 -14.76
N ASP A 7 7.36 0.78 -15.26
CA ASP A 7 7.68 -0.37 -14.41
C ASP A 7 8.77 -0.05 -13.40
N ALA A 8 9.82 0.66 -13.82
CA ALA A 8 10.89 1.09 -12.92
C ALA A 8 10.34 2.04 -11.83
N LEU A 9 9.49 2.99 -12.20
CA LEU A 9 8.82 3.89 -11.25
C LEU A 9 7.93 3.11 -10.29
N ARG A 10 7.13 2.17 -10.80
CA ARG A 10 6.28 1.29 -9.99
C ARG A 10 7.08 0.55 -8.94
N LEU A 11 8.23 -0.02 -9.32
CA LEU A 11 9.09 -0.75 -8.39
C LEU A 11 9.66 0.16 -7.30
N ARG A 12 10.05 1.39 -7.64
CA ARG A 12 10.52 2.37 -6.65
C ARG A 12 9.42 2.75 -5.66
N ILE A 13 8.21 3.05 -6.16
CA ILE A 13 7.05 3.36 -5.32
C ILE A 13 6.73 2.20 -4.38
N LEU A 14 6.70 0.96 -4.88
CA LEU A 14 6.46 -0.22 -4.03
C LEU A 14 7.53 -0.39 -2.95
N ALA A 15 8.81 -0.18 -3.29
CA ALA A 15 9.90 -0.23 -2.32
C ALA A 15 9.85 0.91 -1.29
N ALA A 16 9.28 2.05 -1.67
CA ALA A 16 9.06 3.18 -0.77
C ALA A 16 7.86 2.91 0.16
N LEU A 17 6.74 2.43 -0.37
CA LEU A 17 5.55 2.02 0.39
C LEU A 17 5.84 0.89 1.37
N ASP A 18 6.81 0.00 1.09
CA ASP A 18 7.22 -1.05 2.03
C ASP A 18 7.84 -0.50 3.33
N LYS A 19 8.21 0.79 3.35
CA LYS A 19 8.71 1.47 4.55
C LYS A 19 7.60 2.14 5.36
N VAL A 20 6.40 2.29 4.79
CA VAL A 20 5.24 2.85 5.47
C VAL A 20 4.66 1.77 6.38
N LEU A 21 4.56 2.08 7.67
CA LEU A 21 4.07 1.14 8.68
C LEU A 21 2.60 1.44 8.98
N ASP A 22 1.79 0.40 9.05
CA ASP A 22 0.46 0.50 9.64
C ASP A 22 0.61 0.98 11.10
N PRO A 23 0.00 2.10 11.50
CA PRO A 23 0.24 2.68 12.82
C PRO A 23 -0.43 1.91 13.96
N GLU A 24 -1.36 0.99 13.66
CA GLU A 24 -2.00 0.13 14.66
C GLU A 24 -1.22 -1.17 14.87
N ILE A 25 -0.72 -1.77 13.79
CA ILE A 25 -0.04 -3.07 13.80
C ILE A 25 1.48 -2.92 13.91
N GLY A 26 2.03 -1.79 13.45
CA GLY A 26 3.48 -1.50 13.44
C GLY A 26 4.24 -2.23 12.34
N GLU A 27 3.57 -2.63 11.27
CA GLU A 27 4.13 -3.47 10.20
C GLU A 27 3.94 -2.86 8.82
N SER A 28 4.82 -3.19 7.88
CA SER A 28 4.77 -2.67 6.50
C SER A 28 3.41 -2.91 5.85
N ILE A 29 2.82 -1.88 5.26
CA ILE A 29 1.55 -2.00 4.54
C ILE A 29 1.64 -2.92 3.31
N VAL A 30 2.82 -3.03 2.71
CA VAL A 30 3.12 -3.99 1.63
C VAL A 30 3.18 -5.39 2.20
N ALA A 31 3.89 -5.58 3.31
CA ALA A 31 4.01 -6.88 3.96
C ALA A 31 2.67 -7.39 4.53
N LEU A 32 1.82 -6.49 4.99
CA LEU A 32 0.45 -6.76 5.45
C LEU A 32 -0.53 -7.03 4.29
N GLY A 33 -0.15 -6.69 3.06
CA GLY A 33 -0.99 -6.85 1.88
C GLY A 33 -2.18 -5.89 1.85
N LEU A 34 -1.98 -4.65 2.33
CA LEU A 34 -3.01 -3.59 2.33
C LEU A 34 -3.13 -2.91 0.97
N LEU A 35 -2.11 -3.00 0.11
CA LEU A 35 -2.19 -2.47 -1.26
C LEU A 35 -3.15 -3.34 -2.06
N GLU A 36 -4.31 -2.80 -2.42
CA GLU A 36 -5.23 -3.46 -3.35
C GLU A 36 -4.79 -3.22 -4.79
N SER A 37 -4.57 -1.95 -5.14
CA SER A 37 -4.06 -1.61 -6.46
C SER A 37 -3.18 -0.38 -6.41
N LEU A 38 -2.20 -0.36 -7.30
CA LEU A 38 -1.39 0.81 -7.62
C LEU A 38 -1.48 0.97 -9.13
N THR A 39 -2.03 2.08 -9.59
CA THR A 39 -2.19 2.40 -11.01
C THR A 39 -1.37 3.64 -11.31
N LEU A 40 -0.47 3.54 -12.29
CA LEU A 40 0.38 4.64 -12.71
C LEU A 40 0.05 4.96 -14.15
N SER A 41 -0.29 6.22 -14.41
CA SER A 41 -0.51 6.78 -15.73
C SER A 41 0.29 8.07 -15.86
N PRO A 42 0.67 8.51 -17.07
CA PRO A 42 1.36 9.79 -17.23
C PRO A 42 0.59 10.95 -16.57
N GLY A 43 1.14 11.51 -15.49
CA GLY A 43 0.54 12.61 -14.74
C GLY A 43 -0.35 12.20 -13.56
N LEU A 44 -0.53 10.90 -13.28
CA LEU A 44 -1.40 10.40 -12.23
C LEU A 44 -0.85 9.12 -11.57
N ALA A 45 -0.82 9.11 -10.25
CA ALA A 45 -0.61 7.90 -9.45
C ALA A 45 -1.82 7.68 -8.53
N GLU A 46 -2.50 6.57 -8.72
CA GLU A 46 -3.66 6.15 -7.92
C GLU A 46 -3.27 4.94 -7.06
N LEU A 47 -3.43 5.07 -5.75
CA LEU A 47 -3.23 3.99 -4.79
C LEU A 47 -4.57 3.67 -4.10
N LEU A 48 -4.99 2.41 -4.19
CA LEU A 48 -6.13 1.90 -3.42
C LEU A 48 -5.63 0.97 -2.32
N LEU A 49 -5.97 1.30 -1.08
CA LEU A 49 -5.64 0.54 0.11
C LEU A 49 -6.86 -0.23 0.64
N ILE A 50 -6.62 -1.25 1.44
CA ILE A 50 -7.66 -1.99 2.17
C ILE A 50 -7.53 -1.63 3.65
N PRO A 51 -8.63 -1.20 4.30
CA PRO A 51 -8.63 -0.96 5.73
C PRO A 51 -8.47 -2.30 6.49
N THR A 52 -7.60 -2.31 7.49
CA THR A 52 -7.46 -3.44 8.43
C THR A 52 -8.65 -3.53 9.40
N SER A 53 -9.38 -2.43 9.58
CA SER A 53 -10.56 -2.31 10.43
C SER A 53 -11.60 -1.34 9.85
N ALA A 54 -12.89 -1.66 10.03
CA ALA A 54 -14.01 -0.91 9.45
C ALA A 54 -14.13 0.57 9.90
N THR A 55 -13.41 0.96 10.96
CA THR A 55 -13.42 2.34 11.50
C THR A 55 -12.04 2.76 11.99
N CYS A 56 -10.98 2.42 11.26
CA CYS A 56 -9.62 2.80 11.66
C CYS A 56 -9.51 4.34 11.73
N PRO A 57 -9.36 4.95 12.92
CA PRO A 57 -9.22 6.41 13.05
C PRO A 57 -7.89 6.91 12.46
N MET A 58 -6.97 5.99 12.16
CA MET A 58 -5.68 6.28 11.54
C MET A 58 -5.65 6.03 10.04
N ALA A 59 -6.80 5.72 9.42
CA ALA A 59 -6.91 5.56 7.98
C ALA A 59 -6.41 6.81 7.23
N ASP A 60 -6.86 7.99 7.66
CA ASP A 60 -6.43 9.27 7.06
C ASP A 60 -4.91 9.49 7.20
N GLN A 61 -4.34 9.18 8.38
CA GLN A 61 -2.91 9.30 8.61
C GLN A 61 -2.12 8.34 7.70
N LEU A 62 -2.59 7.10 7.54
CA LEU A 62 -1.95 6.12 6.68
C LEU A 62 -2.02 6.53 5.20
N MET A 63 -3.16 7.06 4.76
CA MET A 63 -3.33 7.58 3.39
C MET A 63 -2.41 8.77 3.13
N ASP A 64 -2.29 9.70 4.08
CA ASP A 64 -1.39 10.85 3.99
C ASP A 64 0.08 10.41 3.88
N GLU A 65 0.53 9.51 4.76
CA GLU A 65 1.89 8.99 4.75
C GLU A 65 2.21 8.23 3.45
N ALA A 66 1.29 7.37 2.99
CA ALA A 66 1.44 6.69 1.71
C ALA A 66 1.48 7.69 0.53
N GLY A 67 0.64 8.72 0.56
CA GLY A 67 0.60 9.79 -0.43
C GLY A 67 1.93 10.56 -0.51
N CYS A 68 2.48 10.98 0.63
CA CYS A 68 3.78 11.66 0.70
C CYS A 68 4.91 10.80 0.13
N VAL A 69 4.89 9.49 0.40
CA VAL A 69 5.93 8.57 -0.10
C VAL A 69 5.81 8.38 -1.62
N ILE A 70 4.60 8.31 -2.17
CA ILE A 70 4.40 8.24 -3.63
C ILE A 70 4.83 9.56 -4.28
N GLU A 71 4.44 10.70 -3.70
CA GLU A 71 4.78 12.03 -4.20
C GLU A 71 6.30 12.22 -4.31
N ALA A 72 7.08 11.72 -3.35
CA ALA A 72 8.53 11.79 -3.36
C ALA A 72 9.20 11.00 -4.51
N GLU A 73 8.54 9.96 -5.03
CA GLU A 73 9.06 9.10 -6.10
C GLU A 73 8.56 9.53 -7.50
N CYS A 74 7.40 10.21 -7.54
CA CYS A 74 6.76 10.69 -8.76
C CYS A 74 7.35 12.03 -9.24
N PRO A 75 7.21 12.35 -10.54
CA PRO A 75 7.50 13.70 -11.04
C PRO A 75 6.60 14.75 -10.35
N PRO A 76 7.10 15.98 -10.14
CA PRO A 76 6.41 17.00 -9.33
C PRO A 76 5.07 17.48 -9.92
N ASP A 77 4.84 17.29 -11.21
CA ASP A 77 3.59 17.67 -11.88
C ASP A 77 2.50 16.59 -11.82
N TRP A 78 2.77 15.46 -11.14
CA TRP A 78 1.82 14.35 -11.08
C TRP A 78 0.82 14.55 -9.95
N ARG A 79 -0.43 14.23 -10.26
CA ARG A 79 -1.47 14.13 -9.24
C ARG A 79 -1.34 12.80 -8.52
N ILE A 80 -1.43 12.84 -7.18
CA ILE A 80 -1.45 11.66 -6.33
C ILE A 80 -2.86 11.52 -5.75
N GLU A 81 -3.47 10.36 -5.91
CA GLU A 81 -4.76 10.00 -5.34
C GLU A 81 -4.58 8.74 -4.50
N VAL A 82 -4.91 8.82 -3.21
CA VAL A 82 -4.85 7.70 -2.28
C VAL A 82 -6.22 7.53 -1.65
N ASP A 83 -6.80 6.34 -1.80
CA ASP A 83 -8.13 6.00 -1.32
C ASP A 83 -8.14 4.64 -0.61
N MET A 84 -9.21 4.39 0.13
CA MET A 84 -9.47 3.09 0.76
C MET A 84 -10.72 2.42 0.19
N ASP A 85 -10.60 1.13 -0.11
CA ASP A 85 -11.73 0.28 -0.45
C ASP A 85 -12.40 -0.26 0.83
N TRP A 86 -13.37 0.51 1.33
CA TRP A 86 -14.20 0.14 2.48
C TRP A 86 -15.12 -1.07 2.24
N GLY A 87 -15.27 -1.52 0.98
CA GLY A 87 -16.03 -2.71 0.62
C GLY A 87 -15.23 -4.00 0.79
N LEU A 88 -13.90 -3.93 0.83
CA LEU A 88 -13.03 -5.08 1.00
C LEU A 88 -12.75 -5.39 2.47
N ILE A 89 -12.95 -6.65 2.84
CA ILE A 89 -12.58 -7.16 4.16
C ILE A 89 -11.15 -7.69 4.09
N TRP A 90 -10.24 -7.01 4.79
CA TRP A 90 -8.87 -7.49 4.91
C TRP A 90 -8.82 -8.84 5.64
N SER A 91 -7.87 -9.69 5.25
CA SER A 91 -7.62 -10.97 5.90
C SER A 91 -6.11 -11.23 6.01
N PRO A 92 -5.64 -11.87 7.09
CA PRO A 92 -4.24 -12.29 7.25
C PRO A 92 -3.70 -13.16 6.10
N LYS A 93 -4.58 -13.76 5.28
CA LYS A 93 -4.18 -14.47 4.04
C LYS A 93 -3.42 -13.57 3.04
N ARG A 94 -3.60 -12.24 3.10
CA ARG A 94 -2.93 -11.25 2.25
C ARG A 94 -1.50 -10.94 2.67
N MET A 95 -1.17 -11.18 3.94
CA MET A 95 0.19 -10.96 4.44
C MET A 95 1.21 -11.81 3.68
N THR A 96 2.42 -11.30 3.55
CA THR A 96 3.56 -12.09 3.05
C THR A 96 3.82 -13.31 3.97
N PRO A 97 4.32 -14.44 3.43
CA PRO A 97 4.64 -15.62 4.24
C PRO A 97 5.61 -15.32 5.40
N ALA A 98 6.62 -14.48 5.15
CA ALA A 98 7.60 -14.09 6.16
C ALA A 98 6.96 -13.29 7.31
N LEU A 99 6.06 -12.35 7.01
CA LEU A 99 5.36 -11.59 8.04
C LEU A 99 4.44 -12.48 8.86
N ARG A 100 3.66 -13.37 8.21
CA ARG A 100 2.78 -14.32 8.91
C ARG A 100 3.55 -15.18 9.90
N GLN A 101 4.69 -15.71 9.48
CA GLN A 101 5.54 -16.54 10.33
C GLN A 101 6.06 -15.74 11.54
N ARG A 102 6.47 -14.49 11.34
CA ARG A 102 6.96 -13.62 12.42
C ARG A 102 5.87 -13.26 13.42
N LEU A 103 4.65 -13.01 12.96
CA LEU A 103 3.50 -12.69 13.82
C LEU A 103 2.81 -13.93 14.43
N GLY A 104 3.23 -15.15 14.03
CA GLY A 104 2.65 -16.39 14.53
C GLY A 104 1.23 -16.67 14.02
N TRP A 105 0.85 -16.10 12.86
CA TRP A 105 -0.47 -16.33 12.27
C TRP A 105 -0.56 -17.71 11.62
N PRO A 106 -1.62 -18.51 11.87
CA PRO A 106 -1.77 -19.82 11.23
C PRO A 106 -1.85 -19.69 9.71
N GLU A 107 -1.27 -20.66 8.99
CA GLU A 107 -1.39 -20.71 7.54
C GLU A 107 -2.87 -20.75 7.12
N PRO A 108 -3.24 -20.05 6.04
CA PRO A 108 -4.58 -20.14 5.49
C PRO A 108 -4.91 -21.61 5.21
N GLN A 109 -5.90 -22.19 5.90
CA GLN A 109 -6.48 -23.44 5.44
C GLN A 109 -7.06 -23.20 4.04
N ALA A 110 -6.58 -23.99 3.08
CA ALA A 110 -6.99 -23.96 1.68
C ALA A 110 -8.47 -24.31 1.51
#